data_AF-A0A2H0WHA8-F1
#
_entry.id   AF-A0A2H0WHA8-F1
#
_cell.length_a   1.000
_cell.length_b   1.000
_cell.length_c   1.000
_cell.angle_alpha   90.00
_cell.angle_beta   90.00
_cell.angle_gamma   90.00
#
_symmetry.space_group_name_H-M   'P 1'
#
loop_
_entity.id
_entity.type
_entity.pdbx_description
1 polymer ?
#
loop_
_entity_poly.entity_id
_entity_poly.type
_entity_poly.pdbx_seq_one_letter_code
_entity_poly.pdbx_strand_id
1 'polypeptide(L)'
;MKDLKLVDRTEEIVKKDRPSYRLALKNLQAIEFDWLLSPHQSVTTGFMVWRIKAKRKIGFRQWWNAWIFDERVERRIELPDALRQMSLLQNHWPDLRKKLNNFLKDDREHGKKNEPLLSAVPDWASPQVSAPLAFDQLQSKWDVPAHFFAIFPGSVWATKQWTEEGFGALGKRLISQGHSVVFMG
;
A
#
# COMPACT_ATOMS: atom_id res chain seq x y z
N MET A 1 -2.27 7.84 8.54
CA MET A 1 -0.79 7.90 8.34
C MET A 1 -0.15 9.02 9.14
N LYS A 2 -0.67 10.26 9.07
CA LYS A 2 -0.27 11.33 10.00
C LYS A 2 -0.55 10.96 11.46
N ASP A 3 -1.73 10.39 11.72
CA ASP A 3 -2.12 9.91 13.05
C ASP A 3 -1.26 8.74 13.55
N LEU A 4 -0.61 8.04 12.61
CA LEU A 4 0.34 6.96 12.89
C LEU A 4 1.77 7.48 13.09
N LYS A 5 1.98 8.81 12.98
CA LYS A 5 3.29 9.47 13.04
C LYS A 5 4.32 8.90 12.04
N LEU A 6 3.84 8.37 10.91
CA LEU A 6 4.69 7.83 9.84
C LEU A 6 4.95 8.84 8.72
N VAL A 7 4.19 9.93 8.67
CA VAL A 7 4.22 10.92 7.59
C VAL A 7 4.12 12.31 8.21
N ASP A 8 5.16 13.12 8.03
CA ASP A 8 5.18 14.51 8.51
C ASP A 8 4.37 15.44 7.60
N ARG A 9 4.42 15.20 6.28
CA ARG A 9 3.82 16.08 5.26
C ARG A 9 3.18 15.28 4.13
N THR A 10 2.08 15.82 3.61
CA THR A 10 1.37 15.30 2.44
C THR A 10 1.13 16.42 1.45
N GLU A 11 1.44 16.19 0.18
CA GLU A 11 1.08 17.08 -0.93
C GLU A 11 0.05 16.35 -1.79
N GLU A 12 -1.18 16.86 -1.84
CA GLU A 12 -2.25 16.24 -2.60
C GLU A 12 -2.31 16.79 -4.03
N ILE A 13 -2.51 15.88 -4.98
CA ILE A 13 -2.57 16.21 -6.40
C ILE A 13 -3.90 15.74 -6.97
N VAL A 14 -4.70 16.69 -7.44
CA VAL A 14 -5.96 16.40 -8.13
C VAL A 14 -5.65 15.98 -9.56
N LYS A 15 -6.17 14.80 -9.97
CA LYS A 15 -5.96 14.30 -11.33
C LYS A 15 -6.54 15.27 -12.36
N LYS A 16 -5.78 15.49 -13.43
CA LYS A 16 -6.11 16.43 -14.53
C LYS A 16 -6.18 17.91 -14.13
N ASP A 17 -5.81 18.27 -12.90
CA ASP A 17 -5.79 19.67 -12.44
C ASP A 17 -4.37 20.27 -12.48
N ARG A 18 -4.06 21.01 -13.54
CA ARG A 18 -2.73 21.60 -13.75
C ARG A 18 -2.29 22.55 -12.60
N PRO A 19 -3.14 23.42 -12.05
CA PRO A 19 -2.82 24.24 -10.88
C PRO A 19 -2.35 23.42 -9.67
N SER A 20 -3.09 22.37 -9.29
CA SER A 20 -2.72 21.48 -8.18
C SER A 20 -1.34 20.85 -8.39
N TYR A 21 -1.04 20.36 -9.60
CA TYR A 21 0.30 19.83 -9.93
C TYR A 21 1.41 20.89 -9.76
N ARG A 22 1.18 22.12 -10.24
CA ARG A 22 2.18 23.20 -10.14
C ARG A 22 2.41 23.60 -8.69
N LEU A 23 1.35 23.67 -7.89
CA LEU A 23 1.43 24.01 -6.48
C LEU A 23 2.22 22.94 -5.70
N ALA A 24 1.86 21.66 -5.86
CA ALA A 24 2.57 20.56 -5.23
C ALA A 24 4.06 20.53 -5.63
N LEU A 25 4.37 20.75 -6.92
CA LEU A 25 5.75 20.80 -7.38
C LEU A 25 6.51 21.99 -6.78
N LYS A 26 5.91 23.19 -6.74
CA LYS A 26 6.53 24.36 -6.10
C LYS A 26 6.89 24.09 -4.64
N ASN A 27 5.97 23.44 -3.91
CA ASN A 27 6.15 23.07 -2.51
C ASN A 27 7.29 22.06 -2.31
N LEU A 28 7.37 21.04 -3.18
CA LEU A 28 8.40 20.00 -3.10
C LEU A 28 9.78 20.50 -3.56
N GLN A 29 9.84 21.43 -4.50
CA GLN A 29 11.10 22.03 -4.97
C GLN A 29 11.76 22.96 -3.94
N ALA A 30 11.01 23.43 -2.96
CA ALA A 30 11.52 24.21 -1.83
C ALA A 30 12.30 23.37 -0.81
N ILE A 31 12.22 22.03 -0.92
CA ILE A 31 12.89 21.09 -0.03
C ILE A 31 13.95 20.33 -0.83
N GLU A 32 15.10 20.10 -0.23
CA GLU A 32 16.09 19.16 -0.75
C GLU A 32 16.00 17.85 0.05
N PHE A 33 15.67 16.76 -0.65
CA PHE A 33 15.55 15.44 -0.03
C PHE A 33 16.88 14.69 -0.12
N ASP A 34 17.22 13.91 0.91
CA ASP A 34 18.33 12.96 0.79
C ASP A 34 17.96 11.81 -0.16
N TRP A 35 16.72 11.31 -0.03
CA TRP A 35 16.19 10.18 -0.77
C TRP A 35 14.81 10.50 -1.34
N LEU A 36 14.63 10.23 -2.63
CA LEU A 36 13.33 10.31 -3.30
C LEU A 36 13.03 8.94 -3.92
N LEU A 37 12.01 8.27 -3.38
CA LEU A 37 11.55 6.96 -3.85
C LEU A 37 10.29 7.14 -4.71
N SER A 38 10.32 6.62 -5.95
CA SER A 38 9.16 6.62 -6.85
C SER A 38 8.66 5.20 -7.09
N PRO A 39 7.66 4.72 -6.31
CA PRO A 39 7.00 3.43 -6.56
C PRO A 39 6.19 3.44 -7.87
N HIS A 40 5.70 4.62 -8.28
CA HIS A 40 4.90 4.76 -9.48
C HIS A 40 5.77 4.77 -10.75
N GLN A 41 5.30 4.10 -11.80
CA GLN A 41 6.07 3.85 -13.02
C GLN A 41 5.64 4.73 -14.21
N SER A 42 4.74 5.70 -14.04
CA SER A 42 4.30 6.53 -15.15
C SER A 42 5.33 7.58 -15.56
N VAL A 43 5.29 7.93 -16.85
CA VAL A 43 6.05 9.04 -17.42
C VAL A 43 5.74 10.36 -16.72
N THR A 44 4.46 10.61 -16.40
CA THR A 44 4.02 11.82 -15.71
C THR A 44 4.64 11.98 -14.32
N THR A 45 4.72 10.89 -13.55
CA THR A 45 5.41 10.90 -12.26
C THR A 45 6.91 11.06 -12.45
N GLY A 46 7.51 10.36 -13.42
CA GLY A 46 8.93 10.52 -13.74
C GLY A 46 9.34 11.97 -14.01
N PHE A 47 8.56 12.70 -14.81
CA PHE A 47 8.80 14.13 -15.08
C PHE A 47 8.63 15.03 -13.85
N MET A 48 7.77 14.65 -12.91
CA MET A 48 7.62 15.38 -11.64
C MET A 48 8.84 15.12 -10.75
N VAL A 49 9.22 13.85 -10.59
CA VAL A 49 10.39 13.41 -9.81
C VAL A 49 11.67 14.06 -10.30
N TRP A 50 11.87 14.13 -11.62
CA TRP A 50 13.02 14.79 -12.24
C TRP A 50 13.20 16.24 -11.79
N ARG A 51 12.09 16.96 -11.56
CA ARG A 51 12.09 18.37 -11.16
C ARG A 51 12.29 18.59 -9.66
N ILE A 52 12.18 17.55 -8.83
CA ILE A 52 12.35 17.65 -7.38
C ILE A 52 13.83 17.54 -7.03
N LYS A 53 14.29 18.36 -6.08
CA LYS A 53 15.66 18.33 -5.60
C LYS A 53 15.84 17.14 -4.66
N ALA A 54 16.73 16.22 -5.02
CA ALA A 54 17.11 15.11 -4.17
C ALA A 54 18.54 14.65 -4.46
N LYS A 55 19.27 14.25 -3.42
CA LYS A 55 20.63 13.70 -3.54
C LYS A 55 20.65 12.32 -4.20
N ARG A 56 19.57 11.56 -4.02
CA ARG A 56 19.33 10.25 -4.65
C ARG A 56 17.87 10.09 -5.04
N LYS A 57 17.63 9.74 -6.30
CA LYS A 57 16.31 9.40 -6.86
C LYS A 57 16.31 7.93 -7.26
N ILE A 58 15.37 7.16 -6.69
CA ILE A 58 15.26 5.72 -6.90
C ILE A 58 13.89 5.41 -7.49
N GLY A 59 13.86 4.59 -8.53
CA GLY A 59 12.63 4.13 -9.15
C GLY A 59 12.80 2.75 -9.78
N PHE A 60 11.71 2.19 -10.28
CA PHE A 60 11.80 0.97 -11.06
C PHE A 60 12.38 1.24 -12.44
N ARG A 61 13.22 0.34 -12.94
CA ARG A 61 13.81 0.45 -14.28
C ARG A 61 12.71 0.48 -15.34
N GLN A 62 12.76 1.50 -16.19
CA GLN A 62 11.99 1.62 -17.42
C GLN A 62 12.95 1.93 -18.56
N TRP A 63 12.52 1.70 -19.80
CA TRP A 63 13.37 1.96 -20.97
C TRP A 63 13.71 3.46 -21.14
N TRP A 64 12.85 4.37 -20.66
CA TRP A 64 12.96 5.82 -20.86
C TRP A 64 13.54 6.60 -19.66
N ASN A 65 13.70 5.99 -18.48
CA ASN A 65 13.90 6.75 -17.22
C ASN A 65 15.35 6.83 -16.73
N ALA A 66 16.33 6.51 -17.59
CA ALA A 66 17.76 6.47 -17.25
C ALA A 66 18.33 7.83 -16.79
N TRP A 67 17.77 8.93 -17.27
CA TRP A 67 18.21 10.30 -16.98
C TRP A 67 17.43 10.95 -15.83
N ILE A 68 16.45 10.24 -15.24
CA ILE A 68 15.59 10.74 -14.15
C ILE A 68 16.06 10.20 -12.80
N PHE A 69 16.39 8.91 -12.76
CA PHE A 69 16.71 8.20 -11.53
C PHE A 69 18.19 7.85 -11.48
N ASP A 70 18.83 8.18 -10.36
CA ASP A 70 20.21 7.81 -10.06
C ASP A 70 20.33 6.29 -9.88
N GLU A 71 19.28 5.67 -9.32
CA GLU A 71 19.20 4.23 -9.12
C GLU A 71 17.91 3.66 -9.71
N ARG A 72 18.07 2.58 -10.47
CA ARG A 72 16.96 1.90 -11.14
C ARG A 72 16.92 0.44 -10.73
N VAL A 73 15.90 0.06 -9.97
CA VAL A 73 15.70 -1.29 -9.48
C VAL A 73 14.84 -2.09 -10.47
N GLU A 74 15.20 -3.35 -10.72
CA GLU A 74 14.36 -4.24 -11.52
C GLU A 74 13.05 -4.54 -10.79
N ARG A 75 11.93 -4.43 -11.49
CA ARG A 75 10.62 -4.70 -10.90
C ARG A 75 10.31 -6.19 -10.97
N ARG A 76 10.44 -6.88 -9.84
CA ARG A 76 10.15 -8.33 -9.73
C ARG A 76 8.64 -8.56 -9.62
N ILE A 77 8.03 -9.05 -10.69
CA ILE A 77 6.58 -9.26 -10.76
C ILE A 77 6.11 -10.38 -9.84
N GLU A 78 7.00 -11.32 -9.53
CA GLU A 78 6.74 -12.50 -8.70
C GLU A 78 6.52 -12.13 -7.23
N LEU A 79 7.01 -10.96 -6.79
CA LEU A 79 6.76 -10.48 -5.44
C LEU A 79 5.32 -9.93 -5.31
N PRO A 80 4.64 -10.16 -4.18
CA PRO A 80 3.46 -9.38 -3.79
C PRO A 80 3.73 -7.87 -3.88
N ASP A 81 2.71 -7.06 -4.20
CA ASP A 81 2.93 -5.65 -4.52
C ASP A 81 3.64 -4.88 -3.40
N ALA A 82 3.26 -5.10 -2.14
CA ALA A 82 3.93 -4.46 -1.00
C ALA A 82 5.44 -4.76 -0.95
N LEU A 83 5.83 -6.03 -1.06
CA LEU A 83 7.25 -6.43 -1.08
C LEU A 83 7.98 -5.93 -2.33
N ARG A 84 7.26 -5.85 -3.45
CA ARG A 84 7.78 -5.27 -4.68
C ARG A 84 8.08 -3.78 -4.50
N GLN A 85 7.20 -3.01 -3.87
CA GLN A 85 7.47 -1.59 -3.57
C GLN A 85 8.67 -1.45 -2.61
N MET A 86 8.75 -2.32 -1.59
CA MET A 86 9.89 -2.33 -0.68
C MET A 86 11.22 -2.61 -1.40
N SER A 87 11.21 -3.32 -2.53
CA SER A 87 12.45 -3.63 -3.26
C SER A 87 13.20 -2.38 -3.75
N LEU A 88 12.56 -1.21 -3.82
CA LEU A 88 13.25 0.06 -4.08
C LEU A 88 14.33 0.38 -3.03
N LEU A 89 14.22 -0.19 -1.82
CA LEU A 89 15.17 0.00 -0.73
C LEU A 89 16.29 -1.06 -0.72
N GLN A 90 16.29 -2.02 -1.66
CA GLN A 90 17.10 -3.23 -1.55
C GLN A 90 18.62 -3.02 -1.52
N ASN A 91 19.11 -1.87 -1.99
CA ASN A 91 20.52 -1.52 -2.00
C ASN A 91 20.94 -0.70 -0.76
N HIS A 92 19.96 -0.28 0.05
CA HIS A 92 20.16 0.65 1.19
C HIS A 92 19.63 0.11 2.51
N TRP A 93 18.83 -0.97 2.45
CA TRP A 93 18.45 -1.75 3.60
C TRP A 93 19.29 -3.03 3.65
N PRO A 94 20.20 -3.16 4.65
CA PRO A 94 20.95 -4.39 4.88
C PRO A 94 20.06 -5.63 4.84
N ASP A 95 20.51 -6.65 4.12
CA ASP A 95 19.84 -7.94 3.96
C ASP A 95 18.46 -7.93 3.27
N LEU A 96 17.88 -6.79 2.90
CA LEU A 96 16.55 -6.78 2.27
C LEU A 96 16.53 -7.58 0.97
N ARG A 97 17.55 -7.45 0.12
CA ARG A 97 17.69 -8.26 -1.10
C ARG A 97 17.70 -9.76 -0.79
N LYS A 98 18.39 -10.17 0.28
CA LYS A 98 18.46 -11.56 0.74
C LYS A 98 17.10 -12.03 1.25
N LYS A 99 16.43 -11.22 2.08
CA LYS A 99 15.08 -11.48 2.60
C LYS A 99 14.05 -11.66 1.48
N LEU A 100 14.06 -10.78 0.47
CA LEU A 100 13.19 -10.89 -0.71
C LEU A 100 13.47 -12.15 -1.53
N ASN A 101 14.74 -12.53 -1.69
CA ASN A 101 15.11 -13.77 -2.38
C ASN A 101 14.69 -15.02 -1.61
N ASN A 102 14.83 -15.03 -0.29
CA ASN A 102 14.40 -16.14 0.55
C ASN A 102 12.88 -16.29 0.49
N PHE A 103 12.12 -15.19 0.64
CA PHE A 103 10.67 -15.20 0.50
C PHE A 103 10.21 -15.84 -0.82
N LEU A 104 10.82 -15.47 -1.96
CA LEU A 104 10.47 -16.06 -3.25
C LEU A 104 10.80 -17.55 -3.35
N LYS A 105 11.84 -18.03 -2.67
CA LYS A 105 12.15 -19.46 -2.63
C LYS A 105 11.09 -20.21 -1.82
N ASP A 106 10.79 -19.70 -0.63
CA ASP A 106 9.82 -20.30 0.29
C ASP A 106 8.42 -20.31 -0.34
N ASP A 107 8.00 -19.22 -0.99
CA ASP A 107 6.71 -19.11 -1.68
C ASP A 107 6.56 -20.12 -2.83
N ARG A 108 7.63 -20.31 -3.61
CA ARG A 108 7.66 -21.34 -4.68
C ARG A 108 7.60 -22.75 -4.12
N GLU A 109 8.20 -23.00 -2.97
CA GLU A 109 8.14 -24.31 -2.31
C GLU A 109 6.74 -24.58 -1.74
N HIS A 110 6.08 -23.58 -1.17
CA HIS A 110 4.67 -23.70 -0.73
C HIS A 110 3.74 -24.00 -1.91
N GLY A 111 3.91 -23.29 -3.04
CA GLY A 111 3.10 -23.52 -4.24
C GLY A 111 3.25 -24.95 -4.82
N LYS A 112 4.40 -25.61 -4.61
CA LYS A 112 4.61 -27.01 -5.02
C LYS A 112 3.93 -28.03 -4.13
N LYS A 113 3.61 -27.68 -2.88
CA LYS A 113 2.98 -28.58 -1.91
C LYS A 113 1.46 -28.70 -2.07
N ASN A 114 0.86 -28.02 -3.06
CA ASN A 114 -0.60 -27.93 -3.24
C ASN A 114 -1.36 -27.47 -1.99
N GLU A 115 -0.68 -26.71 -1.12
CA GLU A 115 -1.36 -26.08 0.01
C GLU A 115 -2.18 -24.90 -0.54
N PRO A 116 -3.51 -24.86 -0.32
CA PRO A 116 -4.41 -23.85 -0.93
C PRO A 116 -4.25 -22.45 -0.32
N LEU A 117 -3.18 -22.20 0.42
CA LEU A 117 -2.97 -21.00 1.21
C LEU A 117 -1.92 -20.11 0.55
N LEU A 118 -2.21 -18.81 0.51
CA LEU A 118 -1.21 -17.80 0.19
C LEU A 118 -0.11 -17.81 1.25
N SER A 119 1.14 -17.60 0.83
CA SER A 119 2.24 -17.43 1.77
C SER A 119 1.94 -16.30 2.76
N ALA A 120 2.22 -16.57 4.03
CA ALA A 120 2.05 -15.58 5.09
C ALA A 120 2.92 -14.35 4.84
N VAL A 121 2.47 -13.19 5.33
CA VAL A 121 3.29 -11.98 5.34
C VAL A 121 4.48 -12.21 6.27
N PRO A 122 5.73 -12.05 5.81
CA PRO A 122 6.89 -12.26 6.67
C PRO A 122 6.95 -11.26 7.83
N ASP A 123 7.41 -11.67 9.01
CA ASP A 123 7.53 -10.81 10.19
C ASP A 123 8.31 -9.52 9.93
N TRP A 124 9.39 -9.60 9.14
CA TRP A 124 10.21 -8.45 8.78
C TRP A 124 9.53 -7.45 7.83
N ALA A 125 8.44 -7.86 7.18
CA ALA A 125 7.60 -7.05 6.31
C ALA A 125 6.25 -6.73 6.94
N SER A 126 5.97 -7.25 8.13
CA SER A 126 4.72 -7.03 8.84
C SER A 126 4.64 -5.57 9.29
N PRO A 127 3.52 -4.87 9.07
CA PRO A 127 3.35 -3.50 9.57
C PRO A 127 3.41 -3.48 11.11
N GLN A 128 4.50 -2.95 11.67
CA GLN A 128 4.69 -2.86 13.13
C GLN A 128 4.00 -1.64 13.76
N VAL A 129 2.92 -1.15 13.15
CA VAL A 129 2.26 0.06 13.61
C VAL A 129 1.25 -0.31 14.67
N SER A 130 1.63 -0.13 15.94
CA SER A 130 0.68 -0.04 17.05
C SER A 130 0.02 1.33 16.99
N ALA A 131 -0.93 1.48 16.06
CA ALA A 131 -1.89 2.56 16.23
C ALA A 131 -2.69 2.22 17.50
N PRO A 132 -2.85 3.14 18.46
CA PRO A 132 -4.09 3.12 19.20
C PRO A 132 -5.15 3.34 18.12
N LEU A 133 -5.69 2.25 17.58
CA LEU A 133 -6.95 2.32 16.88
C LEU A 133 -7.82 3.08 17.85
N ALA A 134 -8.29 4.25 17.44
CA ALA A 134 -9.22 5.05 18.21
C ALA A 134 -10.58 4.33 18.19
N PHE A 135 -10.57 3.03 18.49
CA PHE A 135 -11.68 2.13 18.44
C PHE A 135 -12.70 2.59 19.46
N ASP A 136 -12.26 3.01 20.65
CA ASP A 136 -13.12 3.65 21.65
C ASP A 136 -13.80 4.91 21.11
N GLN A 137 -13.08 5.74 20.33
CA GLN A 137 -13.66 6.92 19.69
C GLN A 137 -14.63 6.54 18.56
N LEU A 138 -14.33 5.50 17.79
CA LEU A 138 -15.20 4.99 16.72
C LEU A 138 -16.46 4.34 17.29
N GLN A 139 -16.35 3.58 18.38
CA GLN A 139 -17.47 3.00 19.13
C GLN A 139 -18.40 4.09 19.61
N SER A 140 -17.87 5.11 20.29
CA SER A 140 -18.68 6.22 20.80
C SER A 140 -19.36 7.04 19.69
N LYS A 141 -18.68 7.24 18.55
CA LYS A 141 -19.21 8.05 17.45
C LYS A 141 -20.30 7.34 16.66
N TRP A 142 -20.19 6.02 16.48
CA TRP A 142 -21.04 5.26 15.57
C TRP A 142 -21.81 4.13 16.25
N ASP A 143 -21.86 4.11 17.58
CA ASP A 143 -22.49 3.07 18.42
C ASP A 143 -22.07 1.65 18.01
N VAL A 144 -20.77 1.48 17.74
CA VAL A 144 -20.23 0.21 17.27
C VAL A 144 -20.02 -0.73 18.46
N PRO A 145 -20.48 -1.99 18.41
CA PRO A 145 -20.25 -2.96 19.47
C PRO A 145 -18.75 -3.26 19.69
N ALA A 146 -18.40 -3.75 20.88
CA ALA A 146 -17.02 -4.15 21.17
C ALA A 146 -16.52 -5.31 20.30
N HIS A 147 -17.42 -6.22 19.94
CA HIS A 147 -17.14 -7.38 19.10
C HIS A 147 -18.18 -7.46 17.99
N PHE A 148 -17.73 -7.38 16.75
CA PHE A 148 -18.61 -7.44 15.58
C PHE A 148 -17.88 -8.00 14.36
N PHE A 149 -18.67 -8.43 13.39
CA PHE A 149 -18.20 -8.75 12.05
C PHE A 149 -18.37 -7.52 11.14
N ALA A 150 -17.27 -7.06 10.55
CA ALA A 150 -17.29 -6.00 9.54
C ALA A 150 -17.54 -6.61 8.15
N ILE A 151 -18.52 -6.08 7.41
CA ILE A 151 -18.81 -6.50 6.03
C ILE A 151 -18.57 -5.31 5.10
N PHE A 152 -17.74 -5.52 4.07
CA PHE A 152 -17.43 -4.54 3.04
C PHE A 152 -18.05 -4.98 1.70
N PRO A 153 -19.32 -4.64 1.42
CA PRO A 153 -20.00 -5.11 0.20
C PRO A 153 -19.55 -4.37 -1.06
N GLY A 154 -18.95 -3.18 -0.91
CA GLY A 154 -18.54 -2.33 -2.01
C GLY A 154 -17.30 -2.84 -2.74
N SER A 155 -17.28 -2.66 -4.06
CA SER A 155 -16.08 -2.73 -4.89
C SER A 155 -16.21 -1.74 -6.05
N VAL A 156 -15.09 -1.12 -6.45
CA VAL A 156 -15.03 -0.25 -7.64
C VAL A 156 -15.43 -1.00 -8.92
N TRP A 157 -15.32 -2.33 -8.92
CA TRP A 157 -15.67 -3.22 -10.02
C TRP A 157 -16.90 -4.02 -9.62
N ALA A 158 -18.03 -3.81 -10.30
CA ALA A 158 -19.28 -4.52 -10.01
C ALA A 158 -19.14 -6.04 -10.08
N THR A 159 -18.33 -6.55 -11.01
CA THR A 159 -18.06 -8.00 -11.17
C THR A 159 -17.30 -8.63 -10.01
N LYS A 160 -16.71 -7.82 -9.12
CA LYS A 160 -16.04 -8.28 -7.90
C LYS A 160 -16.92 -8.13 -6.65
N GLN A 161 -18.12 -7.59 -6.79
CA GLN A 161 -19.09 -7.54 -5.70
C GLN A 161 -19.80 -8.88 -5.60
N TRP A 162 -19.97 -9.37 -4.38
CA TRP A 162 -20.91 -10.46 -4.14
C TRP A 162 -22.34 -9.91 -4.13
N THR A 163 -23.34 -10.77 -4.27
CA THR A 163 -24.72 -10.32 -4.42
C THR A 163 -25.25 -9.70 -3.13
N GLU A 164 -26.19 -8.77 -3.25
CA GLU A 164 -26.86 -8.16 -2.10
C GLU A 164 -27.58 -9.22 -1.26
N GLU A 165 -28.21 -10.19 -1.91
CA GLU A 165 -28.87 -11.32 -1.23
C GLU A 165 -27.85 -12.17 -0.47
N GLY A 166 -26.64 -12.36 -1.02
CA GLY A 166 -25.57 -13.10 -0.38
C GLY A 166 -25.11 -12.43 0.92
N PHE A 167 -24.76 -11.14 0.83
CA PHE A 167 -24.39 -10.35 2.02
C PHE A 167 -25.52 -10.26 3.03
N GLY A 168 -26.76 -10.07 2.57
CA GLY A 168 -27.95 -10.02 3.42
C GLY A 168 -28.20 -11.34 4.16
N ALA A 169 -28.07 -12.48 3.47
CA ALA A 169 -28.19 -13.80 4.08
C ALA A 169 -27.09 -14.08 5.09
N LEU A 170 -25.83 -13.71 4.79
CA LEU A 170 -24.71 -13.84 5.71
C LEU A 170 -24.92 -13.00 6.97
N GLY A 171 -25.31 -11.72 6.81
CA GLY A 171 -25.58 -10.82 7.94
C GLY A 171 -26.68 -11.37 8.85
N LYS A 172 -27.80 -11.81 8.28
CA LYS A 172 -28.89 -12.45 9.05
C LYS A 172 -28.42 -13.69 9.81
N ARG A 173 -27.60 -14.54 9.17
CA ARG A 173 -27.05 -15.74 9.80
C ARG A 173 -26.16 -15.40 11.00
N LEU A 174 -25.26 -14.43 10.85
CA LEU A 174 -24.38 -14.00 11.95
C LEU A 174 -25.19 -13.42 13.12
N ILE A 175 -26.21 -12.61 12.84
CA ILE A 175 -27.13 -12.08 13.86
C ILE A 175 -27.87 -13.21 14.58
N SER A 176 -28.39 -14.21 13.85
CA SER A 176 -29.05 -15.37 14.48
C SER A 176 -28.13 -16.21 15.36
N GLN A 177 -26.81 -16.10 15.18
CA GLN A 177 -25.78 -16.74 16.00
C GLN A 177 -25.36 -15.87 17.20
N GLY A 178 -26.00 -14.71 17.40
CA GLY A 178 -25.71 -13.80 18.51
C GLY A 178 -24.55 -12.84 18.24
N HIS A 179 -24.09 -12.71 17.00
CA HIS A 179 -23.04 -11.77 16.64
C HIS A 179 -23.59 -10.43 16.17
N SER A 180 -22.89 -9.35 16.50
CA SER A 180 -23.13 -8.05 15.88
C SER A 180 -22.49 -7.96 14.50
N VAL A 181 -23.15 -7.26 13.58
CA VAL A 181 -22.68 -7.07 12.20
C VAL A 181 -22.70 -5.57 11.87
N VAL A 182 -21.63 -5.09 11.25
CA VAL A 182 -21.49 -3.69 10.79
C VAL A 182 -21.12 -3.69 9.32
N PHE A 183 -21.88 -2.95 8.51
CA PHE A 183 -21.55 -2.73 7.11
C PHE A 183 -20.66 -1.48 6.96
N MET A 184 -19.61 -1.59 6.15
CA MET A 184 -18.60 -0.55 5.94
C MET A 184 -18.30 -0.42 4.44
N GLY A 185 -17.87 0.75 3.99
CA GLY A 185 -17.57 0.99 2.57
C GLY A 185 -17.28 2.44 2.26
#